data_AF-A0A8T3L1L9-F1
#
_entry.id   AF-A0A8T3L1L9-F1
#
_cell.length_a   1.000
_cell.length_b   1.000
_cell.length_c   1.000
_cell.angle_alpha   90.00
_cell.angle_beta   90.00
_cell.angle_gamma   90.00
#
_symmetry.space_group_name_H-M   'P 1'
#
loop_
_entity.id
_entity.type
_entity.pdbx_description
1 polymer ?
#
loop_
_entity_poly.entity_id
_entity_poly.type
_entity_poly.pdbx_seq_one_letter_code
_entity_poly.pdbx_strand_id
1 'polypeptide(L)' 'MTPVETRQKLGLSQKEMASAMGVHVMTLSKWERGERKPDNAALKLMSLLVWLHDRYPRIYAQGLKES' A
#
# COMPACT_ATOMS: atom_id res chain seq x y z
N MET A 1 -3.36 -10.41 5.92
CA MET A 1 -3.50 -8.96 5.75
C MET A 1 -3.89 -8.68 4.31
N THR A 2 -5.05 -8.08 4.09
CA THR A 2 -5.56 -7.70 2.76
C THR A 2 -4.94 -6.38 2.29
N PRO A 3 -5.06 -6.04 0.99
CA PRO A 3 -4.64 -4.72 0.50
C PRO A 3 -5.34 -3.57 1.24
N VAL A 4 -6.63 -3.73 1.58
CA VAL A 4 -7.41 -2.73 2.34
C VAL A 4 -6.82 -2.54 3.74
N GLU A 5 -6.60 -3.63 4.47
CA GLU A 5 -6.05 -3.58 5.84
C GLU A 5 -4.64 -2.97 5.85
N THR A 6 -3.81 -3.36 4.89
CA THR A 6 -2.46 -2.82 4.70
C THR A 6 -2.51 -1.31 4.52
N ARG A 7 -3.37 -0.84 3.60
CA ARG A 7 -3.51 0.58 3.28
C ARG A 7 -3.95 1.41 4.48
N GLN A 8 -4.98 0.92 5.17
CA GLN A 8 -5.54 1.60 6.34
C GLN A 8 -4.53 1.66 7.48
N LYS A 9 -3.78 0.57 7.72
CA LYS A 9 -2.71 0.55 8.72
C LYS A 9 -1.63 1.59 8.41
N LEU A 10 -1.26 1.74 7.14
CA LEU A 10 -0.28 2.72 6.69
C LEU A 10 -0.82 4.17 6.65
N GLY A 11 -2.14 4.37 6.84
CA GLY A 11 -2.78 5.68 6.76
C GLY A 11 -2.82 6.28 5.35
N LEU A 12 -2.75 5.44 4.30
CA LEU A 12 -2.64 5.89 2.91
C LEU A 12 -4.00 5.93 2.18
N SER A 13 -4.15 6.83 1.23
CA SER A 13 -5.16 6.75 0.18
C SER A 13 -4.82 5.67 -0.84
N GLN A 14 -5.79 5.28 -1.69
CA GLN A 14 -5.53 4.31 -2.76
C GLN A 14 -4.45 4.81 -3.74
N LYS A 15 -4.40 6.11 -4.02
CA LYS A 15 -3.41 6.69 -4.92
C LYS A 15 -2.01 6.61 -4.32
N GLU A 16 -1.86 6.95 -3.05
CA GLU A 16 -0.57 6.90 -2.34
C GLU A 16 -0.06 5.47 -2.21
N MET A 17 -0.92 4.51 -1.85
CA MET A 17 -0.51 3.12 -1.77
C MET A 17 -0.17 2.53 -3.15
N ALA A 18 -0.94 2.88 -4.19
CA ALA A 18 -0.62 2.44 -5.56
C ALA A 18 0.74 2.99 -6.02
N SER A 19 1.03 4.25 -5.71
CA SER A 19 2.34 4.86 -5.96
C SER A 19 3.47 4.15 -5.20
N ALA A 20 3.29 3.89 -3.90
CA ALA A 20 4.27 3.17 -3.08
C ALA A 20 4.51 1.73 -3.56
N MET A 21 3.48 1.10 -4.14
CA MET A 21 3.57 -0.25 -4.69
C MET A 21 4.05 -0.28 -6.15
N GLY A 22 4.22 0.87 -6.81
CA GLY A 22 4.59 0.93 -8.23
C GLY A 22 3.54 0.37 -9.18
N VAL A 23 2.25 0.45 -8.81
CA VAL A 23 1.13 -0.05 -9.62
C VAL A 23 0.14 1.06 -9.95
N HIS A 24 -0.67 0.85 -10.99
CA HIS A 24 -1.77 1.77 -11.30
C HIS A 24 -2.86 1.70 -10.20
N VAL A 25 -3.48 2.83 -9.87
CA VAL A 25 -4.53 2.91 -8.84
C VAL A 25 -5.70 1.95 -9.09
N MET A 26 -6.05 1.74 -10.37
CA MET A 26 -7.07 0.76 -10.77
C MET A 26 -6.67 -0.68 -10.40
N THR A 27 -5.39 -1.04 -10.49
CA THR A 27 -4.90 -2.37 -10.10
C THR A 27 -5.12 -2.60 -8.61
N LEU A 28 -4.73 -1.63 -7.77
CA LEU A 28 -4.99 -1.68 -6.33
C LEU A 28 -6.50 -1.77 -6.04
N SER A 29 -7.31 -0.97 -6.74
CA SER A 29 -8.77 -0.94 -6.58
C SER A 29 -9.42 -2.30 -6.88
N LYS A 30 -8.96 -3.00 -7.92
CA LYS A 30 -9.41 -4.37 -8.24
C LYS A 30 -9.00 -5.39 -7.17
N TRP A 31 -7.83 -5.20 -6.55
CA TRP A 31 -7.41 -6.04 -5.42
C TRP A 31 -8.26 -5.80 -4.17
N GLU A 32 -8.55 -4.54 -3.84
CA GLU A 32 -9.38 -4.18 -2.69
C GLU A 32 -10.82 -4.67 -2.81
N ARG A 33 -11.38 -4.71 -4.04
CA ARG A 33 -12.71 -5.28 -4.31
C ARG A 33 -12.73 -6.80 -4.47
N GLY A 34 -11.57 -7.46 -4.44
CA GLY A 34 -11.47 -8.92 -4.62
C GLY A 34 -11.66 -9.41 -6.07
N GLU A 35 -11.77 -8.52 -7.05
CA GLU A 35 -11.86 -8.87 -8.47
C GLU A 35 -10.58 -9.52 -9.01
N ARG A 36 -9.44 -9.17 -8.39
CA ARG A 36 -8.13 -9.78 -8.68
C ARG A 36 -7.36 -10.00 -7.39
N LYS A 37 -6.48 -10.99 -7.39
CA LYS A 37 -5.54 -11.22 -6.29
C LYS A 37 -4.19 -10.54 -6.60
N PRO A 38 -3.51 -9.94 -5.62
CA PRO A 38 -2.12 -9.55 -5.76
C PRO A 38 -1.25 -10.78 -5.99
N ASP A 39 -0.20 -10.64 -6.77
CA ASP A 39 0.81 -11.69 -6.89
C ASP A 39 1.73 -11.75 -5.66
N ASN A 40 2.59 -12.76 -5.62
CA ASN A 40 3.51 -12.97 -4.50
C ASN A 40 4.49 -11.80 -4.29
N ALA A 41 4.88 -11.08 -5.35
CA ALA A 41 5.79 -9.95 -5.23
C ALA A 41 5.08 -8.76 -4.57
N ALA A 42 3.86 -8.46 -4.99
CA ALA A 42 3.01 -7.44 -4.38
C ALA A 42 2.72 -7.74 -2.90
N LEU A 43 2.44 -9.01 -2.55
CA LEU A 43 2.25 -9.44 -1.16
C LEU A 43 3.50 -9.21 -0.30
N LYS A 44 4.69 -9.56 -0.81
CA LYS A 44 5.96 -9.32 -0.10
C LYS A 44 6.23 -7.83 0.08
N LEU A 45 5.98 -7.02 -0.94
CA LEU A 45 6.16 -5.57 -0.86
C LEU A 45 5.23 -4.93 0.19
N MET A 46 3.94 -5.31 0.21
CA MET A 46 3.01 -4.88 1.26
C MET A 46 3.51 -5.22 2.67
N SER A 47 4.04 -6.44 2.83
CA SER A 47 4.59 -6.88 4.12
C SER A 47 5.79 -6.04 4.53
N LEU A 48 6.67 -5.70 3.59
CA LEU A 48 7.83 -4.84 3.82
C LEU A 48 7.41 -3.40 4.18
N LEU A 49 6.43 -2.83 3.48
CA LEU A 49 5.92 -1.49 3.77
C LEU A 49 5.35 -1.40 5.20
N VAL A 50 4.62 -2.41 5.64
CA VAL A 50 4.10 -2.47 7.01
C VAL A 50 5.22 -2.64 8.03
N TRP A 51 6.20 -3.50 7.75
CA TRP A 51 7.37 -3.63 8.63
C TRP A 51 8.14 -2.31 8.77
N LEU A 52 8.33 -1.58 7.67
CA LEU A 52 8.98 -0.26 7.68
C LEU A 52 8.17 0.76 8.48
N HIS A 53 6.85 0.78 8.32
CA HIS A 53 5.96 1.65 9.09
C HIS A 53 6.03 1.38 10.60
N ASP A 54 5.99 0.10 11.00
CA ASP A 54 6.05 -0.31 12.40
C ASP A 54 7.42 0.02 13.03
N ARG A 55 8.51 -0.09 12.25
CA ARG A 55 9.88 0.15 12.74
C ARG A 55 10.31 1.62 12.69
N TYR A 56 9.79 2.39 11.74
CA TYR A 56 10.17 3.78 11.46
C TYR A 56 8.93 4.67 11.21
N PRO A 57 8.13 4.97 12.25
CA PRO A 57 6.82 5.62 12.11
C PRO A 57 6.81 7.07 11.59
N ARG A 58 7.95 7.65 11.15
CA ARG A 58 8.04 9.08 10.76
C ARG A 58 8.26 9.38 9.27
N ILE A 59 8.35 8.40 8.36
CA ILE A 59 8.87 8.67 7.01
C ILE A 59 7.78 8.89 5.92
N TYR A 60 6.58 8.31 6.04
CA TYR A 60 5.66 8.22 4.87
C TYR A 60 4.47 9.19 4.85
N ALA A 61 4.02 9.71 6.00
CA ALA A 61 2.83 10.55 6.07
C ALA A 61 3.04 11.99 5.57
N GLN A 62 4.29 12.44 5.45
CA GLN A 62 4.63 13.80 4.98
C GLN A 62 5.10 13.80 3.51
N GLY A 63 5.91 12.82 3.09
CA GLY A 63 6.53 12.84 1.76
C GLY A 63 5.60 12.64 0.56
N LEU A 64 4.40 12.08 0.73
CA LEU A 64 3.44 11.85 -0.36
C LEU A 64 2.30 12.89 -0.42
N LYS A 65 2.15 13.72 0.61
CA LYS A 65 1.19 14.84 0.58
C LYS A 65 1.68 16.01 -0.27
N GLU A 66 2.96 16.02 -0.64
CA GLU A 66 3.63 17.14 -1.32
C GLU A 66 4.10 16.82 -2.76
N SER A 67 3.67 15.71 -3.36
CA SER A 67 4.03 15.31 -4.74
C SER A 67 2.83 15.07 -5.66
#